data_AF-A0A7S3V413-F1
#
_entry.id   AF-A0A7S3V413-F1
#
_cell.length_a   1.000
_cell.length_b   1.000
_cell.length_c   1.000
_cell.angle_alpha   90.00
_cell.angle_beta   90.00
_cell.angle_gamma   90.00
#
_symmetry.space_group_name_H-M   'P 1'
#
loop_
_entity.id
_entity.type
_entity.pdbx_description
1 polymer ?
#
loop_
_entity_poly.entity_id
_entity_poly.type
_entity_poly.pdbx_seq_one_letter_code
_entity_poly.pdbx_strand_id
1 'polypeptide(L)'
;MRSLIVLLSLSKYDVFAFSPLKPSPSVLPIRIPGPAAVSPSALLRKNRGERAGRPESSSQSRSTFTTSSTICMAKPKSGSIVDSYQAVSVNCKKCRTRLFRYRKKNGTKSNLIKCYVERISEDCVDLVANKNKSGDNDSNEWFCPNCDARFGRDAMIHGRPAIKLVGGKTTMTKK
;
A
#
# COMPACT_ATOMS: atom_id res chain seq x y z
N MET A 1 53.44 37.38 -11.09
CA MET A 1 53.48 36.82 -9.73
C MET A 1 53.21 37.96 -8.75
N ARG A 2 51.97 38.07 -8.25
CA ARG A 2 51.59 39.06 -7.24
C ARG A 2 50.67 38.37 -6.23
N SER A 3 51.27 37.98 -5.12
CA SER A 3 50.58 37.61 -3.88
C SER A 3 50.07 38.88 -3.19
N LEU A 4 48.86 38.83 -2.65
CA LEU A 4 48.39 39.41 -1.37
C LEU A 4 46.85 39.25 -1.37
N ILE A 5 46.30 38.25 -0.67
CA ILE A 5 45.80 38.34 0.72
C ILE A 5 44.85 39.52 0.90
N VAL A 6 43.55 39.23 0.81
CA VAL A 6 42.47 40.11 1.32
C VAL A 6 41.92 39.45 2.58
N LEU A 7 42.24 40.06 3.72
CA LEU A 7 41.57 39.89 5.01
C LEU A 7 40.30 40.74 5.02
N LEU A 8 39.13 40.10 5.11
CA LEU A 8 37.86 40.71 5.54
C LEU A 8 36.99 39.53 6.03
N SER A 9 36.21 39.58 7.10
CA SER A 9 36.11 40.44 8.27
C SER A 9 35.10 39.69 9.15
N LEU A 10 35.44 39.49 10.42
CA LEU A 10 34.52 38.94 11.42
C LEU A 10 33.39 39.94 11.69
N SER A 11 32.15 39.49 11.54
CA SER A 11 31.00 40.04 12.27
C SER A 11 29.81 39.10 12.11
N LYS A 12 28.92 38.82 13.06
CA LYS A 12 28.69 39.24 14.46
C LYS A 12 27.32 38.61 14.76
N TYR A 13 27.17 37.91 15.89
CA TYR A 13 25.92 37.62 16.62
C TYR A 13 24.82 36.85 15.84
N ASP A 14 24.32 35.72 16.33
CA ASP A 14 23.25 35.77 17.34
C ASP A 14 23.27 34.52 18.23
N VAL A 15 23.29 34.80 19.53
CA VAL A 15 23.02 33.85 20.61
C VAL A 15 21.51 33.82 20.77
N PHE A 16 20.86 32.73 20.38
CA PHE A 16 19.47 32.49 20.76
C PHE A 16 19.34 31.14 21.47
N ALA A 17 19.32 31.24 22.80
CA ALA A 17 18.92 30.21 23.73
C ALA A 17 17.41 29.93 23.60
N PHE A 18 16.99 28.67 23.49
CA PHE A 18 15.63 28.17 23.78
C PHE A 18 15.69 26.64 23.58
N SER A 19 15.26 25.71 24.42
CA SER A 19 14.82 25.59 25.82
C SER A 19 14.84 24.07 26.09
N PRO A 20 15.07 23.57 27.32
CA PRO A 20 14.95 22.14 27.60
C PRO A 20 13.50 21.68 27.38
N LEU A 21 13.31 20.69 26.51
CA LEU A 21 12.05 20.00 26.29
C LEU A 21 11.55 19.43 27.62
N LYS A 22 10.39 19.92 28.08
CA LYS A 22 9.66 19.36 29.22
C LYS A 22 9.25 17.91 28.89
N PRO A 23 9.47 16.93 29.78
CA PRO A 23 8.89 15.60 29.62
C PRO A 23 7.37 15.69 29.75
N SER A 24 6.65 15.18 28.75
CA SER A 24 5.19 15.08 28.78
C SER A 24 4.72 14.01 29.77
N PRO A 25 3.55 14.20 30.39
CA PRO A 25 3.09 13.40 31.53
C PRO A 25 2.65 11.98 31.15
N SER A 26 3.13 11.03 31.95
CA SER A 26 2.48 9.77 32.37
C SER A 26 1.25 9.33 31.57
N VAL A 27 1.46 8.34 30.70
CA VAL A 27 0.40 7.53 30.08
C VAL A 27 -0.31 6.73 31.18
N LEU A 28 -1.56 7.07 31.47
CA LEU A 28 -2.44 6.27 32.32
C LEU A 28 -2.77 4.94 31.61
N PRO A 29 -2.78 3.80 32.32
CA PRO A 29 -3.16 2.53 31.72
C PRO A 29 -4.65 2.54 31.37
N ILE A 30 -4.94 2.38 30.07
CA ILE A 30 -6.29 2.15 29.56
C ILE A 30 -6.77 0.79 30.10
N ARG A 31 -7.76 0.81 30.99
CA ARG A 31 -8.54 -0.37 31.41
C ARG A 31 -9.21 -0.97 30.18
N ILE A 32 -8.79 -2.17 29.80
CA ILE A 32 -9.45 -3.00 28.78
C ILE A 32 -10.68 -3.64 29.45
N PRO A 33 -11.91 -3.40 28.98
CA PRO A 33 -13.07 -4.20 29.41
C PRO A 33 -12.95 -5.62 28.83
N GLY A 34 -13.02 -6.62 29.71
CA GLY A 34 -12.91 -8.04 29.37
C GLY A 34 -14.05 -8.57 28.49
N PRO A 35 -13.84 -9.72 27.83
CA PRO A 35 -14.86 -10.33 26.98
C PRO A 35 -16.00 -10.92 27.82
N ALA A 36 -17.22 -10.45 27.55
CA ALA A 36 -18.43 -11.08 28.05
C ALA A 36 -18.58 -12.48 27.43
N ALA A 37 -18.51 -13.50 28.28
CA ALA A 37 -18.90 -14.86 27.97
C ALA A 37 -20.42 -14.92 27.74
N VAL A 38 -20.84 -15.49 26.62
CA VAL A 38 -22.21 -16.00 26.44
C VAL A 38 -22.18 -17.34 25.71
N SER A 39 -22.92 -18.26 26.32
CA SER A 39 -22.84 -19.71 26.20
C SER A 39 -23.41 -20.30 24.91
N PRO A 40 -23.00 -21.53 24.55
CA PRO A 40 -23.58 -22.29 23.44
C PRO A 40 -24.80 -23.09 23.92
N SER A 41 -25.99 -22.69 23.48
CA SER A 41 -27.20 -23.51 23.63
C SER A 41 -27.62 -24.06 22.27
N ALA A 42 -27.44 -25.37 22.15
CA ALA A 42 -27.91 -26.23 21.09
C ALA A 42 -29.42 -26.09 20.85
N LEU A 43 -29.87 -26.14 19.59
CA LEU A 43 -31.05 -26.91 19.25
C LEU A 43 -30.95 -27.52 17.85
N LEU A 44 -30.99 -28.84 17.90
CA LEU A 44 -31.18 -29.86 16.89
C LEU A 44 -32.43 -29.59 16.01
N ARG A 45 -32.35 -29.83 14.69
CA ARG A 45 -33.45 -30.43 13.93
C ARG A 45 -32.96 -31.15 12.66
N LYS A 46 -33.47 -32.37 12.53
CA LYS A 46 -33.18 -33.42 11.55
C LYS A 46 -33.97 -33.17 10.25
N ASN A 47 -33.43 -33.56 9.09
CA ASN A 47 -33.80 -34.79 8.37
C ASN A 47 -33.55 -34.72 6.85
N ARG A 48 -32.83 -35.75 6.39
CA ARG A 48 -33.09 -36.63 5.23
C ARG A 48 -33.71 -36.01 3.97
N GLY A 49 -32.88 -35.99 2.92
CA GLY A 49 -33.29 -36.05 1.52
C GLY A 49 -32.32 -36.96 0.77
N GLU A 50 -32.66 -38.24 0.69
CA GLU A 50 -32.02 -39.25 -0.15
C GLU A 50 -32.05 -38.81 -1.61
N ARG A 51 -30.89 -38.82 -2.29
CA ARG A 51 -30.84 -38.92 -3.75
C ARG A 51 -29.87 -40.00 -4.16
N ALA A 52 -30.42 -40.81 -5.06
CA ALA A 52 -29.99 -42.12 -5.49
C ALA A 52 -28.60 -42.16 -6.14
N GLY A 53 -28.07 -43.38 -6.11
CA GLY A 53 -26.76 -43.79 -6.59
C GLY A 53 -26.43 -43.36 -8.02
N ARG A 54 -25.14 -43.10 -8.20
CA ARG A 54 -24.51 -42.99 -9.51
C ARG A 54 -23.69 -44.28 -9.73
N PRO A 55 -23.85 -44.96 -10.87
CA PRO A 55 -23.22 -46.26 -11.09
C PRO A 55 -21.70 -46.15 -11.17
N GLU A 56 -21.05 -47.14 -10.56
CA GLU A 56 -19.65 -47.48 -10.72
C GLU A 56 -19.36 -47.84 -12.18
N SER A 57 -18.39 -47.17 -12.78
CA SER A 57 -17.70 -47.73 -13.93
C SER A 57 -16.22 -47.29 -13.97
N SER A 58 -15.41 -48.32 -14.18
CA SER A 58 -14.06 -48.32 -14.75
C SER A 58 -12.96 -47.55 -14.02
N SER A 59 -12.17 -48.34 -13.30
CA SER A 59 -10.71 -48.27 -13.21
C SER A 59 -10.06 -47.46 -14.34
N GLN A 60 -9.72 -46.21 -14.04
CA GLN A 60 -8.69 -45.47 -14.76
C GLN A 60 -7.70 -45.00 -13.71
N SER A 61 -6.53 -45.61 -13.75
CA SER A 61 -5.32 -45.19 -13.03
C SER A 61 -5.13 -43.69 -13.24
N ARG A 62 -5.55 -42.88 -12.28
CA ARG A 62 -5.13 -41.48 -12.21
C ARG A 62 -3.67 -41.51 -11.87
N SER A 63 -2.84 -41.40 -12.91
CA SER A 63 -1.46 -40.96 -12.80
C SER A 63 -1.46 -39.73 -11.89
N THR A 64 -0.99 -39.90 -10.67
CA THR A 64 -0.65 -38.79 -9.79
C THR A 64 0.61 -38.17 -10.39
N PHE A 65 0.42 -37.35 -11.42
CA PHE A 65 1.39 -36.34 -11.77
C PHE A 65 1.42 -35.38 -10.57
N THR A 66 2.28 -35.69 -9.60
CA THR A 66 2.88 -34.71 -8.73
C THR A 66 3.75 -33.82 -9.60
N THR A 67 3.11 -32.96 -10.39
CA THR A 67 3.77 -31.82 -10.98
C THR A 67 4.12 -30.96 -9.78
N SER A 68 5.36 -31.07 -9.32
CA SER A 68 6.02 -30.07 -8.47
C SER A 68 5.90 -28.75 -9.21
N SER A 69 4.76 -28.10 -8.96
CA SER A 69 4.38 -26.85 -9.56
C SER A 69 5.17 -25.83 -8.77
N THR A 70 6.44 -25.64 -9.14
CA THR A 70 7.14 -24.41 -8.80
C THR A 70 6.27 -23.30 -9.35
N ILE A 71 5.47 -22.66 -8.50
CA ILE A 71 4.61 -21.53 -8.87
C ILE A 71 5.58 -20.41 -9.25
N CYS A 72 6.02 -20.39 -10.50
CA CYS A 72 6.76 -19.28 -11.07
C CYS A 72 5.81 -18.10 -11.08
N MET A 73 5.92 -17.24 -10.07
CA MET A 73 5.19 -15.98 -10.03
C MET A 73 5.58 -15.18 -11.27
N ALA A 74 4.70 -15.13 -12.25
CA ALA A 74 4.96 -14.41 -13.50
C ALA A 74 5.27 -12.94 -13.18
N LYS A 75 6.48 -12.50 -13.56
CA LYS A 75 6.96 -11.13 -13.34
C LYS A 75 6.04 -10.15 -14.07
N PRO A 76 5.59 -9.06 -13.43
CA PRO A 76 4.81 -8.04 -14.11
C PRO A 76 5.65 -7.38 -15.23
N LYS A 77 5.03 -7.16 -16.39
CA LYS A 77 5.66 -6.52 -17.57
C LYS A 77 6.30 -5.17 -17.20
N SER A 78 7.47 -4.88 -17.75
CA SER A 78 8.25 -3.64 -17.54
C SER A 78 8.89 -3.18 -18.86
N GLY A 79 9.49 -1.98 -18.87
CA GLY A 79 10.17 -1.41 -20.05
C GLY A 79 9.23 -0.76 -21.04
N SER A 80 9.65 -0.69 -22.31
CA SER A 80 8.97 0.03 -23.41
C SER A 80 7.50 -0.34 -23.59
N ILE A 81 7.13 -1.59 -23.28
CA ILE A 81 5.74 -2.05 -23.33
C ILE A 81 4.87 -1.26 -22.35
N VAL A 82 5.37 -0.94 -21.15
CA VAL A 82 4.62 -0.18 -20.14
C VAL A 82 4.49 1.28 -20.54
N ASP A 83 5.46 1.82 -21.27
CA ASP A 83 5.48 3.22 -21.70
C ASP A 83 4.41 3.51 -22.75
N SER A 84 4.02 2.48 -23.52
CA SER A 84 2.88 2.53 -24.44
C SER A 84 1.51 2.59 -23.75
N TYR A 85 1.42 2.36 -22.44
CA TYR A 85 0.15 2.31 -21.73
C TYR A 85 -0.44 3.70 -21.49
N GLN A 86 -1.77 3.76 -21.40
CA GLN A 86 -2.48 4.98 -21.05
C GLN A 86 -2.13 5.43 -19.62
N ALA A 87 -1.83 6.72 -19.47
CA ALA A 87 -1.63 7.34 -18.16
C ALA A 87 -2.99 7.73 -17.56
N VAL A 88 -3.25 7.24 -16.35
CA VAL A 88 -4.41 7.64 -15.54
C VAL A 88 -3.96 8.46 -14.35
N SER A 89 -4.75 9.47 -13.99
CA SER A 89 -4.54 10.20 -12.74
C SER A 89 -5.25 9.49 -11.62
N VAL A 90 -4.55 9.25 -10.51
CA VAL A 90 -5.13 8.69 -9.28
C VAL A 90 -5.38 9.85 -8.32
N ASN A 91 -6.64 10.05 -7.97
CA ASN A 91 -7.10 11.16 -7.14
C ASN A 91 -7.68 10.63 -5.83
N CYS A 92 -7.54 11.39 -4.74
CA CYS A 92 -8.22 11.06 -3.49
C CYS A 92 -9.73 11.29 -3.64
N LYS A 93 -10.57 10.35 -3.21
CA LYS A 93 -12.04 10.48 -3.31
C LYS A 93 -12.59 11.59 -2.41
N LYS A 94 -11.96 11.85 -1.25
CA LYS A 94 -12.41 12.85 -0.29
C LYS A 94 -12.13 14.28 -0.78
N CYS A 95 -10.87 14.62 -0.97
CA CYS A 95 -10.43 15.98 -1.31
C CYS A 95 -10.20 16.22 -2.81
N ARG A 96 -10.33 15.19 -3.66
CA ARG A 96 -10.10 15.24 -5.13
C ARG A 96 -8.66 15.61 -5.56
N THR A 97 -7.76 15.84 -4.61
CA THR A 97 -6.33 16.06 -4.87
C THR A 97 -5.74 14.93 -5.68
N ARG A 98 -4.98 15.28 -6.72
CA ARG A 98 -4.26 14.31 -7.56
C ARG A 98 -3.03 13.82 -6.79
N LEU A 99 -2.99 12.53 -6.52
CA LEU A 99 -1.91 11.90 -5.75
C LEU A 99 -0.71 11.62 -6.65
N PHE A 100 -0.92 10.85 -7.72
CA PHE A 100 0.12 10.49 -8.68
C PHE A 100 -0.51 10.06 -10.01
N ARG A 101 0.33 9.93 -11.04
CA ARG A 101 -0.05 9.39 -12.35
C ARG A 101 0.52 7.99 -12.54
N TYR A 102 -0.29 7.12 -13.11
CA TYR A 102 0.03 5.69 -13.23
C TYR A 102 -0.19 5.17 -14.65
N ARG A 103 0.75 4.37 -15.15
CA ARG A 103 0.66 3.72 -16.47
C ARG A 103 -0.15 2.44 -16.39
N LYS A 104 -1.32 2.42 -17.04
CA LYS A 104 -2.29 1.33 -16.98
C LYS A 104 -2.71 0.87 -18.38
N LYS A 105 -2.51 -0.41 -18.67
CA LYS A 105 -2.85 -1.02 -19.96
C LYS A 105 -4.28 -0.69 -20.42
N ASN A 106 -5.25 -0.87 -19.53
CA ASN A 106 -6.67 -0.67 -19.84
C ASN A 106 -7.19 0.74 -19.47
N GLY A 107 -6.30 1.71 -19.24
CA GLY A 107 -6.69 3.09 -18.89
C GLY A 107 -7.66 3.15 -17.70
N THR A 108 -8.78 3.85 -17.84
CA THR A 108 -9.82 3.99 -16.81
C THR A 108 -10.88 2.89 -16.80
N LYS A 109 -10.81 1.90 -17.71
CA LYS A 109 -11.84 0.84 -17.85
C LYS A 109 -11.97 -0.09 -16.63
N SER A 110 -11.01 -0.07 -15.71
CA SER A 110 -11.05 -0.90 -14.50
C SER A 110 -10.50 -0.15 -13.28
N ASN A 111 -10.88 -0.58 -12.09
CA ASN A 111 -10.33 -0.01 -10.87
C ASN A 111 -8.92 -0.58 -10.58
N LEU A 112 -8.04 0.26 -10.04
CA LEU A 112 -6.69 -0.11 -9.66
C LEU A 112 -6.68 -0.45 -8.18
N ILE A 113 -6.33 -1.69 -7.85
CA ILE A 113 -6.14 -2.13 -6.45
C ILE A 113 -4.65 -2.34 -6.17
N LYS A 114 -3.87 -2.74 -7.18
CA LYS A 114 -2.43 -3.03 -7.09
C LYS A 114 -1.67 -2.03 -7.95
N CYS A 115 -0.90 -1.15 -7.33
CA CYS A 115 -0.05 -0.16 -8.01
C CYS A 115 1.41 -0.53 -7.83
N TYR A 116 2.13 -0.91 -8.88
CA TYR A 116 3.58 -1.10 -8.77
C TYR A 116 4.26 0.26 -8.75
N VAL A 117 5.17 0.51 -7.80
CA VAL A 117 5.81 1.82 -7.62
C VAL A 117 6.55 2.24 -8.89
N GLU A 118 7.22 1.29 -9.56
CA GLU A 118 7.93 1.50 -10.83
C GLU A 118 7.07 1.97 -12.02
N ARG A 119 5.75 1.83 -11.95
CA ARG A 119 4.83 2.24 -13.03
C ARG A 119 4.18 3.60 -12.77
N ILE A 120 4.54 4.23 -11.65
CA ILE A 120 4.18 5.61 -11.36
C ILE A 120 5.02 6.49 -12.28
N SER A 121 4.36 7.30 -13.10
CA SER A 121 5.04 8.16 -14.06
C SER A 121 5.39 9.52 -13.48
N GLU A 122 4.52 10.05 -12.61
CA GLU A 122 4.66 11.38 -12.00
C GLU A 122 4.08 11.33 -10.58
N ASP A 123 4.87 11.74 -9.59
CA ASP A 123 4.44 11.96 -8.21
C ASP A 123 4.07 13.43 -8.05
N CYS A 124 2.79 13.73 -7.79
CA CYS A 124 2.33 15.13 -7.74
C CYS A 124 2.45 15.78 -6.36
N VAL A 125 2.56 14.96 -5.32
CA VAL A 125 2.56 15.38 -3.92
C VAL A 125 3.72 14.76 -3.14
N ASP A 126 4.76 14.34 -3.86
CA ASP A 126 5.99 13.76 -3.32
C ASP A 126 5.75 12.62 -2.32
N LEU A 127 4.67 11.86 -2.48
CA LEU A 127 4.26 10.80 -1.56
C LEU A 127 5.38 9.78 -1.35
N VAL A 128 6.00 9.32 -2.44
CA VAL A 128 7.08 8.33 -2.41
C VAL A 128 8.33 8.92 -1.73
N ALA A 129 8.64 10.19 -1.98
CA ALA A 129 9.78 10.87 -1.35
C ALA A 129 9.55 11.13 0.15
N ASN A 130 8.33 11.48 0.55
CA ASN A 130 7.97 11.76 1.95
C ASN A 130 8.02 10.49 2.82
N LYS A 131 7.68 9.33 2.24
CA LYS A 131 7.73 8.06 2.96
C LYS A 131 9.14 7.62 3.34
N ASN A 132 10.14 7.93 2.53
CA ASN A 132 11.54 7.56 2.79
C ASN A 132 12.25 8.47 3.82
N LYS A 133 11.59 9.55 4.28
CA LYS A 133 12.18 10.53 5.20
C LYS A 133 11.86 10.27 6.67
N SER A 134 10.72 9.64 6.98
CA SER A 134 10.43 9.21 8.34
C SER A 134 11.27 7.98 8.64
N GLY A 135 12.27 8.10 9.53
CA GLY A 135 13.13 6.98 9.96
C GLY A 135 12.38 5.79 10.59
N ASP A 136 11.07 5.96 10.83
CA ASP A 136 10.15 4.94 11.31
C ASP A 136 9.70 4.03 10.15
N ASN A 137 10.44 2.94 9.90
CA ASN A 137 10.13 1.94 8.89
C ASN A 137 8.82 1.15 9.15
N ASP A 138 8.18 1.33 10.30
CA ASP A 138 7.07 0.48 10.74
C ASP A 138 5.70 0.88 10.18
N SER A 139 5.56 2.10 9.66
CA SER A 139 4.27 2.60 9.15
C SER A 139 4.02 2.16 7.70
N ASN A 140 3.43 0.96 7.55
CA ASN A 140 3.02 0.35 6.27
C ASN A 140 1.81 1.03 5.59
N GLU A 141 1.42 2.23 6.01
CA GLU A 141 0.22 2.93 5.57
C GLU A 141 0.56 4.18 4.74
N TRP A 142 -0.38 4.58 3.89
CA TRP A 142 -0.26 5.78 3.06
C TRP A 142 -1.44 6.72 3.28
N PHE A 143 -1.10 7.97 3.56
CA PHE A 143 -2.04 9.05 3.87
C PHE A 143 -1.98 10.16 2.83
N CYS A 144 -3.15 10.73 2.53
CA CYS A 144 -3.24 11.86 1.62
C CYS A 144 -2.78 13.15 2.34
N PRO A 145 -1.84 13.95 1.81
CA PRO A 145 -1.28 15.10 2.51
C PRO A 145 -2.25 16.28 2.68
N ASN A 146 -3.41 16.25 2.03
CA ASN A 146 -4.41 17.31 2.12
C ASN A 146 -5.57 16.97 3.10
N CYS A 147 -5.81 15.70 3.38
CA CYS A 147 -6.98 15.32 4.22
C CYS A 147 -6.70 14.16 5.16
N ASP A 148 -5.44 13.75 5.27
CA ASP A 148 -4.90 12.65 6.08
C ASP A 148 -5.69 11.34 5.96
N ALA A 149 -6.40 11.17 4.85
CA ALA A 149 -7.18 9.98 4.61
C ALA A 149 -6.24 8.86 4.18
N ARG A 150 -6.29 7.73 4.91
CA ARG A 150 -5.62 6.50 4.48
C ARG A 150 -6.17 6.05 3.13
N PHE A 151 -5.34 6.04 2.10
CA PHE A 151 -5.73 5.66 0.75
C PHE A 151 -5.08 4.36 0.28
N GLY A 152 -4.00 3.93 0.93
CA GLY A 152 -3.27 2.73 0.53
C GLY A 152 -2.44 2.17 1.67
N ARG A 153 -1.84 1.01 1.39
CA ARG A 153 -0.88 0.32 2.25
C ARG A 153 0.24 -0.24 1.41
N ASP A 154 1.43 -0.38 1.98
CA ASP A 154 2.51 -1.09 1.31
C ASP A 154 2.19 -2.56 1.16
N ALA A 155 2.65 -3.11 0.05
CA ALA A 155 2.58 -4.53 -0.23
C ALA A 155 3.74 -4.93 -1.15
N MET A 156 4.26 -6.12 -0.93
CA MET A 156 5.13 -6.77 -1.91
C MET A 156 4.28 -7.66 -2.80
N ILE A 157 4.25 -7.39 -4.11
CA ILE A 157 3.43 -8.13 -5.08
C ILE A 157 4.35 -8.70 -6.15
N HIS A 158 4.38 -10.03 -6.28
CA HIS A 158 5.31 -10.74 -7.18
C HIS A 158 6.77 -10.30 -6.98
N GLY A 159 7.21 -10.14 -5.73
CA GLY A 159 8.57 -9.73 -5.37
C GLY A 159 8.91 -8.27 -5.67
N ARG A 160 7.92 -7.41 -5.95
CA ARG A 160 8.14 -5.99 -6.27
C ARG A 160 7.38 -5.08 -5.31
N PRO A 161 7.93 -3.89 -4.98
CA PRO A 161 7.25 -2.92 -4.14
C PRO A 161 6.00 -2.39 -4.85
N ALA A 162 4.89 -2.44 -4.15
CA ALA A 162 3.61 -1.99 -4.64
C ALA A 162 2.79 -1.32 -3.53
N ILE A 163 1.94 -0.39 -3.95
CA ILE A 163 0.94 0.23 -3.09
C ILE A 163 -0.37 -0.48 -3.36
N LYS A 164 -0.94 -1.11 -2.33
CA LYS A 164 -2.29 -1.67 -2.38
C LYS A 164 -3.28 -0.58 -1.98
N LEU A 165 -4.03 -0.09 -2.95
CA LEU A 165 -5.04 0.95 -2.72
C LEU A 165 -6.22 0.37 -1.94
N VAL A 166 -6.72 1.15 -1.00
CA VAL A 166 -7.95 0.84 -0.26
C VAL A 166 -9.14 1.14 -1.17
N GLY A 167 -9.97 0.12 -1.42
CA GLY A 167 -11.13 0.24 -2.29
C GLY A 167 -12.04 1.40 -1.88
N GLY A 168 -12.45 2.20 -2.87
CA GLY A 168 -13.37 3.33 -2.65
C GLY A 168 -12.74 4.57 -1.99
N LYS A 169 -11.43 4.61 -1.71
CA LYS A 169 -10.73 5.81 -1.20
C LYS A 169 -10.09 6.65 -2.30
N THR A 170 -9.86 6.06 -3.47
CA THR A 170 -9.28 6.74 -4.64
C THR A 170 -10.22 6.68 -5.84
N THR A 171 -10.15 7.68 -6.71
CA THR A 171 -10.83 7.75 -8.01
C THR A 171 -9.79 7.85 -9.12
N MET A 172 -10.13 7.34 -10.31
CA MET A 172 -9.27 7.41 -11.50
C MET A 172 -9.91 8.30 -12.55
N THR A 173 -9.14 9.23 -13.08
CA THR A 173 -9.57 10.09 -14.19
C THR A 173 -8.63 9.94 -15.38
N LYS A 174 -9.20 10.04 -16.58
CA LYS A 174 -8.43 10.15 -17.82
C LYS A 174 -7.90 11.59 -17.88
N LYS A 175 -6.65 11.76 -18.34
CA LYS A 175 -6.10 13.07 -18.66
C LYS A 175 -6.92 13.72 -19.77
#